data_AF-A0A060CFH0-F1
#
_entry.id   AF-A0A060CFH0-F1
#
_cell.length_a   1.000
_cell.length_b   1.000
_cell.length_c   1.000
_cell.angle_alpha   90.00
_cell.angle_beta   90.00
_cell.angle_gamma   90.00
#
_symmetry.space_group_name_H-M   'P 1'
#
loop_
_entity.id
_entity.type
_entity.pdbx_description
1 polymer ?
#
loop_
_entity_poly.entity_id
_entity_poly.type
_entity_poly.pdbx_seq_one_letter_code
_entity_poly.pdbx_strand_id
1 'polypeptide(L)'
;SLRVEDEYLLGDALLVAPVLEPAITHRDVYLPPGNWIDFHADETHVGKRRISVETQLDHIPLFARGGKVIPMYPSAPRSTLDPPPDRLELHAFAPHRDSLTTSLLHEDDGVSFAFRSGAFLESVLELERHGDELRLRARTRGDGFPEARREKLSVVLH
;
A
#
# COMPACT_ATOMS: atom_id res chain seq x y z
N SER A 1 15.73 23.14 5.67
CA SER A 1 14.36 22.61 5.62
C SER A 1 14.01 22.40 4.16
N LEU A 2 13.76 21.16 3.71
CA LEU A 2 13.14 20.92 2.41
C LEU A 2 11.66 21.21 2.61
N ARG A 3 11.18 22.34 2.08
CA ARG A 3 9.76 22.67 2.10
C ARG A 3 9.12 21.98 0.90
N VAL A 4 8.17 21.12 1.18
CA VAL A 4 7.42 20.31 0.24
C VAL A 4 5.96 20.47 0.63
N GLU A 5 5.15 21.03 -0.25
CA GLU A 5 3.77 21.45 0.06
C GLU A 5 2.73 20.77 -0.84
N ASP A 6 3.19 20.01 -1.83
CA ASP A 6 2.43 19.54 -2.97
C ASP A 6 2.54 18.02 -3.19
N GLU A 7 3.20 17.30 -2.30
CA GLU A 7 3.22 15.83 -2.19
C GLU A 7 3.04 15.44 -0.72
N TYR A 8 2.51 14.25 -0.47
CA TYR A 8 2.25 13.77 0.89
C TYR A 8 2.38 12.26 0.99
N LEU A 9 2.56 11.79 2.23
CA LEU A 9 2.47 10.35 2.54
C LEU A 9 1.03 9.99 2.87
N LEU A 10 0.49 8.98 2.19
CA LEU A 10 -0.78 8.35 2.56
C LEU A 10 -0.47 7.12 3.41
N GLY A 11 -0.74 7.24 4.72
CA GLY A 11 -0.21 6.31 5.69
C GLY A 11 1.32 6.33 5.70
N ASP A 12 1.94 5.18 5.90
CA ASP A 12 3.41 5.02 5.87
C ASP A 12 3.93 4.33 4.60
N ALA A 13 3.03 3.89 3.73
CA ALA A 13 3.32 3.02 2.60
C ALA A 13 3.30 3.72 1.24
N LEU A 14 2.53 4.78 1.06
CA LEU A 14 2.37 5.45 -0.23
C LEU A 14 2.84 6.89 -0.17
N LEU A 15 3.56 7.33 -1.21
CA LEU A 15 3.83 8.74 -1.49
C LEU A 15 3.01 9.16 -2.69
N VAL A 16 2.20 10.20 -2.52
CA VAL A 16 1.28 10.72 -3.52
C VAL A 16 1.75 12.11 -3.94
N ALA A 17 1.93 12.34 -5.23
CA ALA A 17 2.39 13.62 -5.77
C ALA A 17 1.47 14.11 -6.91
N PRO A 18 0.29 14.70 -6.58
CA PRO A 18 -0.73 15.06 -7.57
C PRO A 18 -0.25 16.12 -8.56
N VAL A 19 -0.66 16.07 -9.84
CA VAL A 19 -0.38 17.15 -10.80
C VAL A 19 -1.39 18.29 -10.60
N LEU A 20 -0.91 19.48 -10.24
CA LEU A 20 -1.77 20.60 -9.82
C LEU A 20 -1.98 21.68 -10.90
N GLU A 21 -1.16 21.68 -11.95
CA GLU A 21 -1.22 22.66 -13.04
C GLU A 21 -1.46 21.97 -14.39
N PRO A 22 -2.25 22.59 -15.29
CA PRO A 22 -2.50 22.05 -16.61
C PRO A 22 -1.24 22.09 -17.49
N ALA A 23 -1.15 21.14 -18.42
CA ALA A 23 -0.10 21.05 -19.46
C ALA A 23 1.35 20.94 -18.95
N ILE A 24 1.56 20.67 -17.65
CA ILE A 24 2.84 20.19 -17.17
C ILE A 24 3.08 18.79 -17.76
N THR A 25 4.30 18.53 -18.22
CA THR A 25 4.74 17.21 -18.73
C THR A 25 5.69 16.50 -17.77
N HIS A 26 6.25 17.22 -16.78
CA HIS A 26 7.17 16.68 -15.79
C HIS A 26 6.96 17.32 -14.43
N ARG A 27 7.09 16.52 -13.37
CA ARG A 27 6.97 16.96 -11.98
C ARG A 27 8.20 16.55 -11.20
N ASP A 28 8.73 17.44 -10.37
CA ASP A 28 9.75 17.07 -9.40
C ASP A 28 9.11 16.50 -8.14
N VAL A 29 9.55 15.32 -7.72
CA VAL A 29 9.06 14.59 -6.55
C VAL A 29 10.22 14.33 -5.60
N TYR A 30 10.07 14.66 -4.31
CA TYR A 30 11.06 14.31 -3.30
C TYR A 30 10.71 12.97 -2.65
N LEU A 31 11.56 11.98 -2.87
CA LEU A 31 11.42 10.69 -2.21
C LEU A 31 12.14 10.73 -0.85
N PRO A 32 11.45 10.48 0.29
CA PRO A 32 12.09 10.33 1.60
C PRO A 32 13.09 9.16 1.64
N PRO A 33 13.94 9.05 2.68
CA PRO A 33 14.82 7.89 2.84
C PRO A 33 14.06 6.55 2.75
N GLY A 34 14.66 5.58 2.03
CA GLY A 34 14.06 4.27 1.74
C GLY A 34 14.25 3.89 0.27
N ASN A 35 13.71 2.75 -0.14
CA ASN A 35 13.45 2.46 -1.55
C ASN A 35 11.97 2.68 -1.84
N TRP A 36 11.69 3.20 -3.03
CA TRP A 36 10.36 3.55 -3.52
C TRP A 36 10.15 2.90 -4.87
N ILE A 37 8.99 2.33 -5.11
CA ILE A 37 8.62 1.66 -6.34
C ILE A 37 7.51 2.50 -6.97
N ASP A 38 7.67 2.90 -8.23
CA ASP A 38 6.60 3.49 -9.01
C ASP A 38 5.43 2.51 -9.08
N PHE A 39 4.26 2.92 -8.60
CA PHE A 39 3.11 2.04 -8.43
C PHE A 39 2.55 1.52 -9.76
N HIS A 40 2.82 2.22 -10.86
CA HIS A 40 2.26 1.91 -12.18
C HIS A 40 3.27 1.21 -13.09
N ALA A 41 4.56 1.57 -12.99
CA ALA A 41 5.61 1.07 -13.86
C ALA A 41 6.56 0.04 -13.21
N ASP A 42 6.43 -0.19 -11.90
CA ASP A 42 7.34 -1.02 -11.09
C ASP A 42 8.82 -0.54 -11.10
N GLU A 43 9.08 0.69 -11.55
CA GLU A 43 10.44 1.27 -11.51
C GLU A 43 10.86 1.55 -10.07
N THR A 44 12.05 1.10 -9.68
CA THR A 44 12.57 1.31 -8.32
C THR A 44 13.50 2.53 -8.25
N HIS A 45 13.25 3.38 -7.27
CA HIS A 45 14.05 4.55 -6.94
C HIS A 45 14.63 4.48 -5.53
N VAL A 46 15.89 4.90 -5.39
CA VAL A 46 16.50 5.16 -4.09
C VAL A 46 16.05 6.54 -3.60
N GLY A 47 15.55 6.59 -2.37
CA GLY A 47 15.07 7.81 -1.74
C GLY A 47 16.16 8.74 -1.22
N LYS A 48 15.74 9.71 -0.39
CA LYS A 48 16.55 10.85 0.08
C LYS A 48 17.03 11.76 -1.07
N ARG A 49 16.21 11.89 -2.12
CA ARG A 49 16.53 12.69 -3.31
C ARG A 49 15.27 13.19 -4.00
N ARG A 50 15.44 14.18 -4.86
CA ARG A 50 14.43 14.50 -5.88
C ARG A 50 14.63 13.64 -7.12
N ILE A 51 13.50 13.29 -7.73
CA ILE A 51 13.41 12.70 -9.06
C ILE A 51 12.50 13.58 -9.91
N SER A 52 12.73 13.60 -11.22
CA SER A 52 11.82 14.24 -12.17
C SER A 52 11.03 13.12 -12.84
N VAL A 53 9.71 13.20 -12.76
CA VAL A 53 8.79 12.15 -13.25
C VAL A 53 7.94 12.72 -14.37
N GLU A 54 7.76 11.95 -15.43
CA GLU A 54 6.84 12.33 -16.50
C GLU A 54 5.41 12.29 -15.97
N THR A 55 4.63 13.34 -16.24
CA THR A 55 3.24 13.38 -15.84
C THR A 55 2.39 12.74 -16.92
N GLN A 56 1.79 11.59 -16.61
CA GLN A 56 0.87 10.89 -17.49
C GLN A 56 -0.55 11.47 -17.33
N LEU A 57 -1.37 11.37 -18.38
CA LEU A 57 -2.74 11.91 -18.37
C LEU A 57 -3.73 11.02 -17.60
N ASP A 58 -3.43 9.73 -17.47
CA ASP A 58 -4.34 8.73 -16.92
C ASP A 58 -4.07 8.41 -15.44
N HIS A 59 -2.94 8.84 -14.88
CA HIS A 59 -2.62 8.66 -13.47
C HIS A 59 -1.74 9.76 -12.90
N ILE A 60 -1.81 9.93 -11.59
CA ILE A 60 -0.89 10.78 -10.85
C ILE A 60 0.35 9.96 -10.42
N PRO A 61 1.53 10.59 -10.28
CA PRO A 61 2.68 9.95 -9.68
C PRO A 61 2.35 9.41 -8.28
N LEU A 62 2.57 8.11 -8.11
CA LEU A 62 2.27 7.36 -6.91
C LEU A 62 3.42 6.37 -6.69
N PHE A 63 4.01 6.39 -5.50
CA PHE A 63 5.14 5.53 -5.16
C PHE A 63 4.84 4.71 -3.91
N ALA A 64 5.02 3.40 -4.00
CA ALA A 64 4.98 2.52 -2.84
C ALA A 64 6.35 2.39 -2.19
N ARG A 65 6.40 2.45 -0.87
CA ARG A 65 7.62 2.23 -0.11
C ARG A 65 7.95 0.73 -0.10
N GLY A 66 9.19 0.37 -0.42
CA GLY A 66 9.67 -0.99 -0.26
C GLY A 66 9.63 -1.47 1.20
N GLY A 67 9.35 -2.75 1.39
CA GLY A 67 9.04 -3.32 2.70
C GLY A 67 7.59 -3.06 3.14
N LYS A 68 6.69 -2.73 2.22
CA LYS A 68 5.26 -2.57 2.56
C LYS A 68 4.43 -3.56 1.77
N VAL A 69 3.44 -4.09 2.47
CA VAL A 69 2.36 -4.87 1.87
C VAL A 69 1.11 -4.00 1.87
N ILE A 70 0.51 -3.81 0.70
CA ILE A 70 -0.70 -3.01 0.52
C ILE A 70 -1.83 -3.98 0.14
N PRO A 71 -2.82 -4.20 1.02
CA PRO A 71 -4.00 -5.00 0.71
C PRO A 71 -4.92 -4.24 -0.25
N MET A 72 -5.34 -4.90 -1.32
CA MET A 72 -6.21 -4.32 -2.35
C MET A 72 -7.28 -5.31 -2.77
N TYR A 73 -8.43 -4.77 -3.18
CA TYR A 73 -9.40 -5.57 -3.91
C TYR A 73 -8.97 -5.68 -5.38
N PRO A 74 -9.15 -6.86 -6.02
CA PRO A 74 -8.84 -7.04 -7.45
C PRO A 74 -9.60 -6.08 -8.37
N SER A 75 -10.75 -5.59 -7.89
CA SER A 75 -11.56 -4.58 -8.56
C SER A 75 -12.30 -3.76 -7.51
N ALA A 76 -12.49 -2.47 -7.77
CA ALA A 76 -13.29 -1.62 -6.90
C ALA A 76 -14.75 -2.12 -6.84
N PRO A 77 -15.34 -2.27 -5.64
CA PRO A 77 -16.78 -2.52 -5.52
C PRO A 77 -17.55 -1.29 -6.02
N ARG A 78 -18.82 -1.48 -6.40
CA ARG A 78 -19.66 -0.35 -6.84
C ARG A 78 -20.01 0.56 -5.68
N SER A 79 -20.20 -0.03 -4.51
CA SER A 79 -20.49 0.67 -3.26
C SER A 79 -19.79 -0.04 -2.10
N THR A 80 -19.44 0.72 -1.06
CA THR A 80 -18.99 0.14 0.22
C THR A 80 -20.13 -0.54 0.99
N LEU A 81 -21.39 -0.39 0.54
CA LEU A 81 -22.54 -1.13 1.05
C LEU A 81 -22.68 -2.52 0.42
N ASP A 82 -21.98 -2.79 -0.69
CA ASP A 82 -21.97 -4.12 -1.29
C ASP A 82 -21.14 -5.07 -0.41
N PRO A 83 -21.44 -6.38 -0.39
CA PRO A 83 -20.59 -7.34 0.29
C PRO A 83 -19.13 -7.24 -0.18
N PRO A 84 -18.15 -7.28 0.74
CA PRO A 84 -16.75 -7.20 0.34
C PRO A 84 -16.39 -8.40 -0.55
N PRO A 85 -15.48 -8.23 -1.53
CA PRO A 85 -15.03 -9.33 -2.37
C PRO A 85 -14.45 -10.50 -1.57
N ASP A 86 -14.64 -11.74 -2.03
CA ASP A 86 -14.08 -12.95 -1.38
C ASP A 86 -12.54 -13.05 -1.53
N ARG A 87 -11.98 -12.31 -2.49
CA ARG A 87 -10.56 -12.25 -2.82
C ARG A 87 -9.92 -10.95 -2.35
N LEU A 88 -8.77 -11.09 -1.72
CA LEU A 88 -7.86 -9.98 -1.39
C LEU A 88 -6.51 -10.19 -2.07
N GLU A 89 -5.96 -9.12 -2.64
CA GLU A 89 -4.61 -9.11 -3.21
C GLU A 89 -3.66 -8.40 -2.24
N LEU A 90 -2.58 -9.07 -1.87
CA LEU A 90 -1.51 -8.50 -1.06
C LEU A 90 -0.39 -8.06 -2.00
N HIS A 91 -0.36 -6.77 -2.32
CA HIS A 91 0.71 -6.18 -3.11
C HIS A 91 1.94 -5.97 -2.22
N ALA A 92 2.91 -6.88 -2.34
CA ALA A 92 4.15 -6.87 -1.56
C ALA A 92 5.24 -6.14 -2.35
N PHE A 93 5.58 -4.93 -1.90
CA PHE A 93 6.65 -4.13 -2.48
C PHE A 93 7.98 -4.49 -1.84
N ALA A 94 8.86 -5.13 -2.61
CA ALA A 94 10.09 -5.68 -2.07
C ALA A 94 11.03 -4.58 -1.52
N PRO A 95 11.56 -4.73 -0.30
CA PRO A 95 12.63 -3.86 0.15
C PRO A 95 13.90 -4.16 -0.65
N HIS A 96 14.78 -3.16 -0.86
CA HIS A 96 16.03 -3.38 -1.61
C HIS A 96 17.12 -4.09 -0.79
N ARG A 97 17.01 -4.06 0.55
CA ARG A 97 17.99 -4.61 1.48
C ARG A 97 17.32 -5.57 2.45
N ASP A 98 18.12 -6.43 3.05
CA ASP A 98 17.71 -7.26 4.17
C ASP A 98 17.01 -6.42 5.23
N SER A 99 15.79 -6.83 5.55
CA SER A 99 14.91 -6.09 6.44
C SER A 99 13.73 -6.96 6.84
N LEU A 100 13.16 -6.64 8.00
CA LEU A 100 11.87 -7.14 8.45
C LEU A 100 10.98 -5.92 8.67
N THR A 101 9.84 -5.92 8.01
CA THR A 101 8.91 -4.79 7.99
C THR A 101 7.48 -5.28 8.19
N THR A 102 6.61 -4.39 8.66
CA THR A 102 5.22 -4.73 8.94
C THR A 102 4.24 -3.78 8.27
N SER A 103 3.12 -4.34 7.82
CA SER A 103 1.89 -3.66 7.45
C SER A 103 0.73 -4.18 8.32
N LEU A 104 -0.30 -3.35 8.50
CA LEU A 104 -1.50 -3.71 9.26
C LEU A 104 -2.70 -3.76 8.30
N LEU A 105 -3.44 -4.86 8.33
CA LEU A 105 -4.76 -4.97 7.72
C LEU A 105 -5.78 -5.07 8.85
N HIS A 106 -6.74 -4.13 8.89
CA HIS A 106 -7.85 -4.15 9.83
C HIS A 106 -9.15 -4.31 9.06
N GLU A 107 -10.00 -5.23 9.50
CA GLU A 107 -11.28 -5.56 8.90
C GLU A 107 -12.33 -5.66 10.00
N ASP A 108 -13.45 -4.97 9.83
CA ASP A 108 -14.65 -5.06 10.67
C ASP A 108 -15.91 -5.00 9.77
N ASP A 109 -17.09 -4.94 10.38
CA ASP A 109 -18.35 -4.86 9.64
C ASP A 109 -18.57 -3.50 8.94
N GLY A 110 -17.73 -2.50 9.19
CA GLY A 110 -17.80 -1.15 8.63
C GLY A 110 -19.05 -0.35 9.02
N VAL A 111 -19.91 -0.87 9.91
CA VAL A 111 -21.25 -0.33 10.19
C VAL A 111 -21.48 -0.11 11.68
N SER A 112 -21.05 -1.04 12.53
CA SER A 112 -21.38 -1.05 13.96
C SER A 112 -20.16 -0.77 14.84
N PHE A 113 -20.37 -0.76 16.16
CA PHE A 113 -19.29 -0.66 17.15
C PHE A 113 -18.83 -2.03 17.68
N ALA A 114 -19.23 -3.13 17.05
CA ALA A 114 -18.92 -4.49 17.52
C ALA A 114 -17.41 -4.79 17.58
N PHE A 115 -16.59 -4.05 16.81
CA PHE A 115 -15.13 -4.11 16.90
C PHE A 115 -14.62 -3.84 18.33
N ARG A 116 -15.32 -3.01 19.11
CA ARG A 116 -14.96 -2.71 20.51
C ARG A 116 -15.08 -3.91 21.43
N SER A 117 -15.90 -4.89 21.04
CA SER A 117 -16.10 -6.17 21.75
C SER A 117 -15.40 -7.34 21.07
N GLY A 118 -14.47 -7.11 20.14
CA GLY A 118 -13.67 -8.16 19.52
C GLY A 118 -14.09 -8.57 18.10
N ALA A 119 -15.22 -8.08 17.59
CA ALA A 119 -15.73 -8.44 16.26
C ALA A 119 -14.99 -7.70 15.14
N PHE A 120 -13.72 -8.06 14.96
CA PHE A 120 -12.83 -7.58 13.91
C PHE A 120 -11.85 -8.69 13.54
N LEU A 121 -11.11 -8.48 12.45
CA LEU A 121 -9.88 -9.19 12.15
C LEU A 121 -8.76 -8.16 11.97
N GLU A 122 -7.68 -8.35 12.70
CA GLU A 122 -6.47 -7.54 12.54
C GLU A 122 -5.32 -8.47 12.17
N SER A 123 -4.79 -8.29 10.96
CA SER A 123 -3.68 -9.07 10.43
C SER A 123 -2.42 -8.21 10.38
N VAL A 124 -1.39 -8.63 11.12
CA VAL A 124 -0.03 -8.10 10.99
C VAL A 124 0.66 -8.85 9.86
N LEU A 125 1.00 -8.15 8.79
CA LEU A 125 1.69 -8.67 7.62
C LEU A 125 3.19 -8.37 7.77
N GLU A 126 3.98 -9.40 8.06
CA GLU A 126 5.43 -9.34 8.19
C GLU A 126 6.07 -9.66 6.83
N LEU A 127 6.74 -8.68 6.22
CA LEU A 127 7.53 -8.85 5.00
C LEU A 127 9.02 -8.82 5.34
N GLU A 128 9.70 -9.93 5.09
CA GLU A 128 11.11 -10.15 5.40
C GLU A 128 11.89 -10.39 4.11
N ARG A 129 12.98 -9.63 3.89
CA ARG A 129 14.02 -9.96 2.90
C ARG A 129 15.25 -10.50 3.61
N HIS A 130 15.78 -11.60 3.07
CA HIS A 130 17.07 -12.14 3.44
C HIS A 130 17.81 -12.62 2.18
N GLY A 131 18.72 -11.79 1.67
CA GLY A 131 19.34 -11.97 0.36
C GLY A 131 18.28 -11.94 -0.75
N ASP A 132 18.22 -13.02 -1.51
CA ASP A 132 17.27 -13.18 -2.62
C ASP A 132 15.92 -13.78 -2.18
N GLU A 133 15.78 -14.16 -0.90
CA GLU A 133 14.54 -14.71 -0.37
C GLU A 133 13.63 -13.61 0.18
N LEU A 134 12.37 -13.64 -0.23
CA LEU A 134 11.28 -12.86 0.38
C LEU A 134 10.33 -13.80 1.12
N ARG A 135 10.02 -13.47 2.37
CA ARG A 135 9.01 -14.18 3.17
C ARG A 135 7.92 -13.23 3.59
N LEU A 136 6.68 -13.60 3.31
CA LEU A 136 5.49 -12.93 3.81
C LEU A 136 4.82 -13.83 4.85
N ARG A 137 4.64 -13.33 6.07
CA ARG A 137 3.87 -14.00 7.13
C ARG A 137 2.70 -13.11 7.53
N ALA A 138 1.56 -13.71 7.81
CA ALA A 138 0.41 -13.02 8.38
C ALA A 138 0.10 -13.61 9.76
N ARG A 139 -0.11 -12.74 10.75
CA ARG A 139 -0.65 -13.12 12.06
C ARG A 139 -1.95 -12.38 12.27
N THR A 140 -3.04 -13.11 12.40
CA THR A 140 -4.39 -12.54 12.54
C THR A 140 -4.91 -12.74 13.95
N ARG A 141 -5.55 -11.70 14.50
CA ARG A 141 -6.29 -11.73 15.77
C ARG A 141 -7.68 -11.12 15.62
N GLY A 142 -8.51 -11.32 16.64
CA GLY A 142 -9.90 -10.86 16.68
C GLY A 142 -10.87 -12.02 16.53
N ASP A 143 -12.12 -11.82 16.96
CA ASP A 143 -13.16 -12.86 16.99
C ASP A 143 -13.84 -13.02 15.61
N GLY A 144 -13.55 -12.11 14.68
CA GLY A 144 -14.17 -12.06 13.36
C GLY A 144 -15.59 -11.50 13.38
N PHE A 145 -16.20 -11.46 12.20
CA PHE A 145 -17.56 -10.98 11.99
C PHE A 145 -18.23 -11.78 10.84
N PRO A 146 -19.58 -11.83 10.76
CA PRO A 146 -20.28 -12.68 9.79
C PRO A 146 -19.88 -12.44 8.32
N GLU A 147 -19.57 -11.21 7.96
CA GLU A 147 -19.19 -10.77 6.62
C GLU A 147 -17.71 -11.00 6.33
N ALA A 148 -16.89 -11.35 7.32
CA ALA A 148 -15.49 -11.70 7.16
C ALA A 148 -15.37 -13.02 6.40
N ARG A 149 -15.36 -12.94 5.07
CA ARG A 149 -15.28 -14.09 4.17
C ARG A 149 -14.19 -13.84 3.14
N ARG A 150 -12.95 -14.08 3.53
CA ARG A 150 -11.84 -14.20 2.57
C ARG A 150 -11.70 -15.67 2.21
N GLU A 151 -12.09 -16.03 1.00
CA GLU A 151 -11.89 -17.38 0.46
C GLU A 151 -10.57 -17.49 -0.30
N LYS A 152 -10.06 -16.37 -0.81
CA LYS A 152 -8.87 -16.32 -1.66
C LYS A 152 -7.94 -15.19 -1.25
N LEU A 153 -6.65 -15.51 -1.20
CA LEU A 153 -5.57 -14.56 -1.02
C LEU A 153 -4.61 -14.73 -2.20
N SER A 154 -4.36 -13.66 -2.96
CA SER A 154 -3.26 -13.60 -3.92
C SER A 154 -2.16 -12.70 -3.37
N VAL A 155 -0.91 -13.01 -3.72
CA VAL A 155 0.22 -12.12 -3.48
C VAL A 155 0.68 -11.61 -4.84
N VAL A 156 0.80 -10.30 -4.97
CA VAL A 156 1.37 -9.63 -6.14
C VAL A 156 2.71 -9.07 -5.69
N LEU A 157 3.79 -9.49 -6.33
CA LEU A 157 5.14 -9.05 -6.00
C LEU A 157 5.54 -7.89 -6.91
N HIS A 158 6.03 -6.81 -6.30
CA HIS A 158 6.60 -5.64 -6.95
C HIS A 158 8.06 -5.47 -6.54
#